data_AF-A0A1J4WV59-F1
#
_entry.id   AF-A0A1J4WV59-F1
#
_cell.length_a   1.000
_cell.length_b   1.000
_cell.length_c   1.000
_cell.angle_alpha   90.00
_cell.angle_beta   90.00
_cell.angle_gamma   90.00
#
_symmetry.space_group_name_H-M   'P 1'
#
loop_
_entity.id
_entity.type
_entity.pdbx_description
1 polymer ?
#
loop_
_entity_poly.entity_id
_entity_poly.type
_entity_poly.pdbx_seq_one_letter_code
_entity_poly.pdbx_strand_id
1 'polypeptide(L)'
;MIGVKLLRKIKNNRGVSLLELVVAISIFSFLMLSSVQIFKMVVDGQRNAVSAQNVQENIRYAMEKISKEIRMAQASDAACEPAAVYKVFNTTAGSSALHFKNQDGQCLTYYLEDNRLKLIVANGLEVIADGFVTPGALEVSNLKFYLDDDLIGAFHSKQPYVTMVMDVKAIGLAINEQKMKIQITVSSRYYE
;
A
#
# COMPACT_ATOMS: atom_id res chain seq x y z
N MET A 1 87.45 -15.73 -29.04
CA MET A 1 86.16 -16.11 -29.67
C MET A 1 85.06 -15.76 -28.67
N ILE A 2 84.67 -14.48 -28.62
CA ILE A 2 83.41 -13.91 -29.15
C ILE A 2 82.17 -14.45 -28.44
N GLY A 3 81.42 -13.57 -27.75
CA GLY A 3 80.09 -13.91 -27.29
C GLY A 3 79.36 -12.94 -26.35
N VAL A 4 79.60 -11.62 -26.41
CA VAL A 4 78.76 -10.64 -25.69
C VAL A 4 77.39 -10.61 -26.38
N LYS A 5 76.39 -11.28 -25.79
CA LYS A 5 74.99 -11.21 -26.26
C LYS A 5 74.41 -9.84 -25.91
N LEU A 6 74.34 -8.99 -26.93
CA LEU A 6 73.68 -7.68 -26.95
C LEU A 6 72.24 -7.75 -26.40
N LEU A 7 71.95 -6.96 -25.37
CA LEU A 7 70.59 -6.57 -25.02
C LEU A 7 70.05 -5.64 -26.12
N ARG A 8 69.16 -6.17 -26.97
CA ARG A 8 68.51 -5.43 -28.05
C ARG A 8 67.49 -4.44 -27.48
N LYS A 9 67.81 -3.15 -27.55
CA LYS A 9 66.90 -2.05 -27.15
C LYS A 9 65.70 -2.00 -28.12
N ILE A 10 64.52 -2.39 -27.65
CA ILE A 10 63.28 -2.25 -28.42
C ILE A 10 62.89 -0.77 -28.42
N LYS A 11 63.26 -0.02 -29.47
CA LYS A 11 62.74 1.33 -29.71
C LYS A 11 61.38 1.23 -30.38
N ASN A 12 60.30 1.35 -29.60
CA ASN A 12 58.94 1.53 -30.12
C ASN A 12 58.60 3.02 -30.10
N ASN A 13 58.73 3.70 -31.24
CA ASN A 13 58.56 5.16 -31.39
C ASN A 13 57.12 5.55 -31.79
N ARG A 14 56.12 4.72 -31.50
CA ARG A 14 54.71 5.02 -31.79
C ARG A 14 54.11 5.76 -30.60
N GLY A 15 54.02 7.09 -30.71
CA GLY A 15 53.27 7.95 -29.79
C GLY A 15 51.83 8.12 -30.27
N VAL A 16 50.92 8.37 -29.34
CA VAL A 16 49.55 8.83 -29.65
C VAL A 16 49.58 10.30 -30.02
N SER A 17 48.78 10.67 -31.03
CA SER A 17 48.56 12.06 -31.39
C SER A 17 47.71 12.77 -30.33
N LEU A 18 47.85 14.09 -30.25
CA LEU A 18 46.97 14.94 -29.43
C LEU A 18 45.49 14.73 -29.79
N LEU A 19 45.18 14.56 -31.08
CA LEU A 19 43.82 14.34 -31.56
C LEU A 19 43.25 13.01 -31.04
N GLU A 20 44.01 11.92 -31.10
CA GLU A 20 43.58 10.61 -30.58
C GLU A 20 43.30 10.66 -29.07
N LEU A 21 44.12 11.42 -28.32
CA LEU A 21 43.95 11.58 -26.88
C LEU A 21 42.66 12.37 -26.54
N VAL A 22 42.37 13.44 -27.28
CA VAL A 22 41.14 14.23 -27.12
C VAL A 22 39.91 13.39 -27.46
N VAL A 23 39.93 12.63 -28.55
CA VAL A 23 38.82 11.74 -28.94
C VAL A 23 38.61 10.64 -27.89
N ALA A 24 39.68 10.01 -27.41
CA ALA A 24 39.60 8.96 -26.39
C ALA A 24 39.00 9.48 -25.07
N ILE A 25 39.45 10.65 -24.59
CA ILE A 25 38.88 11.28 -23.39
C ILE A 25 37.40 11.61 -23.61
N SER A 26 37.04 12.18 -24.77
CA SER A 26 35.66 12.57 -25.06
C SER A 26 34.71 11.37 -25.02
N ILE A 27 35.09 10.27 -25.67
CA ILE A 27 34.30 9.03 -25.66
C ILE A 27 34.23 8.45 -24.25
N PHE A 28 35.35 8.40 -23.53
CA PHE A 28 35.40 7.88 -22.16
C PHE A 28 34.51 8.69 -21.21
N SER A 29 34.59 10.01 -21.26
CA SER A 29 33.74 10.91 -20.47
C SER A 29 32.26 10.69 -20.78
N PHE A 30 31.89 10.54 -22.06
CA PHE A 30 30.52 10.25 -22.46
C PHE A 30 30.01 8.92 -21.89
N LEU A 31 30.82 7.87 -21.95
CA LEU A 31 30.49 6.55 -21.38
C LEU A 31 30.34 6.60 -19.86
N MET A 32 31.21 7.36 -19.18
CA MET A 32 31.15 7.54 -17.73
C MET A 32 29.88 8.28 -17.31
N LEU A 33 29.54 9.38 -17.98
CA LEU A 33 28.29 10.13 -17.70
C LEU A 33 27.05 9.27 -17.92
N SER A 34 27.02 8.50 -19.02
CA SER A 34 25.92 7.58 -19.32
C SER A 34 25.76 6.52 -18.23
N SER A 35 26.87 5.95 -17.76
CA SER A 35 26.88 4.95 -16.69
C SER A 35 26.36 5.52 -15.36
N VAL A 36 26.76 6.75 -15.00
CA VAL A 36 26.29 7.43 -13.78
C VAL A 36 24.78 7.70 -13.87
N GLN A 37 24.28 8.09 -15.04
CA GLN A 37 22.86 8.34 -15.23
C GLN A 37 22.02 7.06 -15.08
N ILE A 38 22.49 5.94 -15.64
CA ILE A 38 21.86 4.63 -15.45
C ILE A 38 21.87 4.25 -13.98
N PHE A 39 23.01 4.41 -13.30
CA PHE A 39 23.12 4.10 -11.87
C PHE A 39 22.14 4.95 -11.03
N LYS A 40 22.04 6.24 -11.31
CA LYS A 40 21.07 7.14 -10.64
C LYS A 40 19.63 6.65 -10.84
N MET A 41 19.26 6.28 -12.07
CA MET A 41 17.93 5.74 -12.36
C MET A 41 17.61 4.49 -11.55
N VAL A 42 18.58 3.57 -11.42
CA VAL A 42 18.42 2.35 -10.62
C VAL A 42 18.23 2.70 -9.15
N VAL A 43 19.04 3.60 -8.58
CA VAL A 43 18.93 4.01 -7.18
C VAL A 43 17.59 4.68 -6.89
N ASP A 44 17.14 5.57 -7.77
CA ASP A 44 15.83 6.24 -7.64
C ASP A 44 14.68 5.22 -7.73
N GLY A 45 14.79 4.24 -8.65
CA GLY A 45 13.83 3.14 -8.76
C GLY A 45 13.78 2.26 -7.51
N GLN A 46 14.93 1.90 -6.95
CA GLN A 46 15.01 1.11 -5.71
C GLN A 46 14.37 1.84 -4.52
N ARG A 47 14.63 3.14 -4.38
CA ARG A 47 14.03 3.96 -3.31
C ARG A 47 12.51 4.00 -3.42
N ASN A 48 11.98 4.19 -4.63
CA ASN A 48 10.55 4.18 -4.88
C ASN A 48 9.91 2.82 -4.56
N ALA A 49 10.56 1.73 -4.98
CA ALA A 49 10.09 0.37 -4.70
C ALA A 49 10.04 0.08 -3.19
N VAL A 50 11.08 0.46 -2.44
CA VAL A 50 11.13 0.30 -0.98
C VAL A 50 10.03 1.11 -0.29
N SER A 51 9.79 2.35 -0.72
CA SER A 51 8.71 3.16 -0.13
C SER A 51 7.32 2.56 -0.41
N ALA A 52 7.07 2.11 -1.64
CA ALA A 52 5.82 1.44 -2.00
C ALA A 52 5.62 0.12 -1.21
N GLN A 53 6.70 -0.65 -1.03
CA GLN A 53 6.69 -1.87 -0.21
C GLN A 53 6.34 -1.56 1.24
N ASN A 54 6.95 -0.53 1.84
CA ASN A 54 6.65 -0.12 3.22
C ASN A 54 5.18 0.29 3.39
N VAL A 55 4.60 1.02 2.43
CA VAL A 55 3.17 1.37 2.47
C VAL A 55 2.31 0.10 2.42
N GLN A 56 2.62 -0.82 1.51
CA GLN A 56 1.89 -2.06 1.33
C GLN A 56 1.97 -3.00 2.54
N GLU A 57 3.12 -3.10 3.19
CA GLU A 57 3.30 -3.94 4.38
C GLU A 57 2.55 -3.37 5.58
N ASN A 58 2.67 -2.06 5.83
CA ASN A 58 2.00 -1.40 6.94
C ASN A 58 0.47 -1.45 6.82
N ILE A 59 -0.07 -1.38 5.61
CA ILE A 59 -1.52 -1.44 5.40
C ILE A 59 -2.08 -2.87 5.36
N ARG A 60 -1.26 -3.87 5.00
CA ARG A 60 -1.69 -5.28 4.90
C ARG A 60 -2.31 -5.77 6.20
N TYR A 61 -1.70 -5.47 7.35
CA TYR A 61 -2.24 -5.86 8.65
C TYR A 61 -3.65 -5.29 8.88
N ALA A 62 -3.85 -4.00 8.58
CA ALA A 62 -5.15 -3.36 8.70
C ALA A 62 -6.20 -4.02 7.77
N MET A 63 -5.83 -4.30 6.52
CA MET A 63 -6.72 -4.94 5.55
C MET A 63 -7.13 -6.35 5.99
N GLU A 64 -6.20 -7.16 6.49
CA GLU A 64 -6.49 -8.51 6.98
C GLU A 64 -7.41 -8.47 8.20
N LYS A 65 -7.15 -7.56 9.15
CA LYS A 65 -8.00 -7.39 10.33
C LYS A 65 -9.44 -7.04 9.93
N ILE A 66 -9.62 -6.02 9.09
CA ILE A 66 -10.96 -5.60 8.62
C ILE A 66 -11.63 -6.71 7.81
N SER A 67 -10.89 -7.38 6.92
CA SER A 67 -11.43 -8.47 6.11
C SER A 67 -11.93 -9.63 6.97
N LYS A 68 -11.22 -9.95 8.05
CA LYS A 68 -11.65 -10.96 9.01
C LYS A 68 -12.97 -10.57 9.68
N GLU A 69 -13.07 -9.34 10.17
CA GLU A 69 -14.30 -8.84 10.82
C GLU A 69 -15.48 -8.79 9.85
N ILE A 70 -15.30 -8.31 8.61
CA ILE A 70 -16.36 -8.29 7.58
C ILE A 70 -16.85 -9.70 7.24
N ARG A 71 -15.93 -10.68 7.12
CA ARG A 71 -16.33 -12.09 6.88
C ARG A 71 -17.16 -12.67 8.02
N MET A 72 -16.96 -12.17 9.23
CA MET A 72 -17.65 -12.60 10.45
C MET A 72 -18.88 -11.73 10.75
N ALA A 73 -19.21 -10.76 9.90
CA ALA A 73 -20.36 -9.90 10.10
C ALA A 73 -21.67 -10.70 10.07
N GLN A 74 -22.55 -10.45 11.03
CA GLN A 74 -23.86 -11.08 11.17
C GLN A 74 -24.99 -10.10 10.86
N ALA A 75 -26.19 -10.66 10.66
CA ALA A 75 -27.42 -9.89 10.61
C ALA A 75 -27.56 -8.98 11.84
N SER A 76 -27.88 -7.71 11.62
CA SER A 76 -28.20 -6.78 12.70
C SER A 76 -29.65 -6.95 13.14
N ASP A 77 -29.83 -6.97 14.47
CA ASP A 77 -31.08 -7.10 15.20
C ASP A 77 -31.53 -5.75 15.80
N ALA A 78 -31.15 -4.65 15.15
CA ALA A 78 -31.39 -3.27 15.62
C ALA A 78 -30.67 -2.90 16.94
N ALA A 79 -29.80 -3.76 17.49
CA ALA A 79 -29.06 -3.47 18.71
C ALA A 79 -27.86 -2.52 18.49
N CYS A 80 -27.40 -2.37 17.24
CA CYS A 80 -26.24 -1.57 16.88
C CYS A 80 -26.65 -0.27 16.20
N GLU A 81 -26.13 0.88 16.65
CA GLU A 81 -26.38 2.17 16.02
C GLU A 81 -25.27 2.56 15.01
N PRO A 82 -25.60 3.10 13.82
CA PRO A 82 -26.95 3.26 13.28
C PRO A 82 -27.62 1.90 13.05
N ALA A 83 -28.88 1.77 13.44
CA ALA A 83 -29.63 0.54 13.28
C ALA A 83 -29.92 0.22 11.81
N ALA A 84 -29.59 -0.99 11.37
CA ALA A 84 -30.12 -1.57 10.14
C ALA A 84 -30.82 -2.87 10.48
N VAL A 85 -32.15 -2.84 10.54
CA VAL A 85 -32.92 -4.05 10.80
C VAL A 85 -32.84 -4.93 9.56
N TYR A 86 -32.49 -6.20 9.76
CA TYR A 86 -32.45 -7.20 8.69
C TYR A 86 -31.40 -6.93 7.59
N LYS A 87 -30.26 -6.35 7.95
CA LYS A 87 -29.09 -6.25 7.04
C LYS A 87 -27.83 -6.68 7.76
N VAL A 88 -26.83 -7.14 7.01
CA VAL A 88 -25.51 -7.46 7.57
C VAL A 88 -24.70 -6.18 7.78
N PHE A 89 -24.76 -5.28 6.80
CA PHE A 89 -23.99 -4.04 6.81
C PHE A 89 -24.92 -2.83 6.84
N ASN A 90 -24.53 -1.82 7.61
CA ASN A 90 -25.15 -0.52 7.59
C ASN A 90 -24.14 0.55 7.16
N THR A 91 -24.39 1.15 6.01
CA THR A 91 -23.87 2.47 5.65
C THR A 91 -24.62 3.04 4.46
N THR A 92 -24.44 4.32 4.17
CA THR A 92 -24.86 4.90 2.89
C THR A 92 -23.80 4.59 1.84
N ALA A 93 -24.20 4.13 0.65
CA ALA A 93 -23.24 3.82 -0.41
C ALA A 93 -22.34 5.05 -0.71
N GLY A 94 -21.02 4.86 -0.70
CA GLY A 94 -20.03 5.92 -0.87
C GLY A 94 -19.71 6.72 0.40
N SER A 95 -20.27 6.35 1.55
CA SER A 95 -19.94 6.92 2.86
C SER A 95 -18.53 6.55 3.31
N SER A 96 -17.96 7.36 4.19
CA SER A 96 -16.66 7.15 4.84
C SER A 96 -16.74 6.33 6.13
N ALA A 97 -17.93 5.85 6.51
CA ALA A 97 -18.15 5.00 7.67
C ALA A 97 -18.79 3.66 7.27
N LEU A 98 -18.49 2.60 8.01
CA LEU A 98 -19.09 1.27 7.86
C LEU A 98 -19.46 0.74 9.24
N HIS A 99 -20.69 0.26 9.39
CA HIS A 99 -21.21 -0.27 10.65
C HIS A 99 -21.74 -1.69 10.43
N PHE A 100 -21.44 -2.61 11.36
CA PHE A 100 -22.01 -3.97 11.35
C PHE A 100 -21.85 -4.65 12.72
N LYS A 101 -22.52 -5.78 12.90
CA LYS A 101 -22.43 -6.61 14.11
C LYS A 101 -21.51 -7.80 13.86
N ASN A 102 -20.61 -8.13 14.78
CA ASN A 102 -19.77 -9.32 14.69
C ASN A 102 -20.44 -10.56 15.32
N GLN A 103 -19.74 -11.71 15.30
CA GLN A 103 -20.24 -12.97 15.88
C GLN A 103 -20.39 -12.96 17.41
N ASP A 104 -19.65 -12.07 18.08
CA ASP A 104 -19.70 -11.91 19.53
C ASP A 104 -20.84 -10.96 19.97
N GLY A 105 -21.64 -10.48 19.02
CA GLY A 105 -22.73 -9.54 19.26
C GLY A 105 -22.30 -8.08 19.44
N GLN A 106 -21.03 -7.77 19.20
CA GLN A 106 -20.48 -6.42 19.29
C GLN A 106 -20.72 -5.63 18.00
N CYS A 107 -20.94 -4.34 18.16
CA CYS A 107 -21.15 -3.38 17.09
C CYS A 107 -19.83 -2.74 16.69
N LEU A 108 -19.39 -2.98 15.45
CA LEU A 108 -18.15 -2.43 14.91
C LEU A 108 -18.47 -1.24 14.02
N THR A 109 -17.71 -0.16 14.21
CA THR A 109 -17.78 1.04 13.39
C THR A 109 -16.40 1.41 12.89
N TYR A 110 -16.20 1.31 11.57
CA TYR A 110 -15.00 1.78 10.88
C TYR A 110 -15.23 3.17 10.29
N TYR A 111 -14.31 4.09 10.50
CA TYR A 111 -14.38 5.44 9.93
C TYR A 111 -12.99 6.08 9.90
N LEU A 112 -12.89 7.22 9.21
CA LEU A 112 -11.67 8.01 9.14
C LEU A 112 -11.67 9.09 10.22
N GLU A 113 -10.61 9.14 11.02
CA GLU A 113 -10.34 10.21 12.00
C GLU A 113 -8.84 10.54 11.94
N ASP A 114 -8.48 11.83 11.94
CA ASP A 114 -7.08 12.29 11.89
C ASP A 114 -6.24 11.65 10.77
N ASN A 115 -6.84 11.50 9.57
CA ASN A 115 -6.24 10.80 8.43
C ASN A 115 -5.78 9.37 8.75
N ARG A 116 -6.43 8.69 9.70
CA ARG A 116 -6.15 7.30 10.06
C ARG A 116 -7.46 6.54 10.16
N LEU A 117 -7.40 5.26 9.80
CA LEU A 117 -8.58 4.41 9.91
C LEU A 117 -8.76 4.02 11.37
N LYS A 118 -9.93 4.29 11.90
CA LYS A 118 -10.31 4.06 13.29
C LYS A 118 -11.39 2.98 13.37
N LEU A 119 -11.37 2.24 14.47
CA LEU A 119 -12.37 1.22 14.81
C LEU A 119 -12.90 1.50 16.21
N ILE A 120 -14.21 1.68 16.29
CA ILE A 120 -14.95 1.61 17.54
C ILE A 120 -15.60 0.25 17.64
N VAL A 121 -15.49 -0.37 18.81
CA VAL A 121 -16.23 -1.57 19.20
C VAL A 121 -17.15 -1.18 20.34
N ALA A 122 -18.44 -1.48 20.19
CA ALA A 122 -19.47 -1.21 21.19
C ALA A 122 -20.27 -2.48 21.52
N ASN A 123 -20.83 -2.53 22.73
CA ASN A 123 -21.84 -3.51 23.11
C ASN A 123 -23.17 -2.77 23.32
N GLY A 124 -24.03 -2.80 22.29
CA GLY A 124 -25.17 -1.90 22.20
C GLY A 124 -24.72 -0.44 22.09
N LEU A 125 -25.06 0.39 23.09
CA LEU A 125 -24.71 1.81 23.14
C LEU A 125 -23.40 2.11 23.90
N GLU A 126 -22.82 1.11 24.58
CA GLU A 126 -21.61 1.29 25.37
C GLU A 126 -20.36 1.03 24.52
N VAL A 127 -19.47 2.02 24.41
CA VAL A 127 -18.18 1.87 23.73
C VAL A 127 -17.22 1.11 24.64
N ILE A 128 -16.78 -0.07 24.19
CA ILE A 128 -15.87 -0.95 24.94
C ILE A 128 -14.42 -0.87 24.46
N ALA A 129 -14.20 -0.52 23.20
CA ALA A 129 -12.88 -0.28 22.65
C ALA A 129 -12.92 0.80 21.59
N ASP A 130 -11.89 1.64 21.60
CA ASP A 130 -11.66 2.64 20.57
C ASP A 130 -10.17 2.69 20.23
N GLY A 131 -9.84 2.64 18.94
CA GLY A 131 -8.44 2.70 18.52
C GLY A 131 -8.23 2.74 17.02
N PHE A 132 -7.01 3.15 16.65
CA PHE A 132 -6.58 3.18 15.26
C PHE A 132 -6.22 1.78 14.76
N VAL A 133 -6.71 1.45 13.57
CA VAL A 133 -6.42 0.20 12.85
C VAL A 133 -5.16 0.36 12.02
N THR A 134 -4.92 1.54 11.46
CA THR A 134 -3.71 1.85 10.70
C THR A 134 -2.61 2.39 11.60
N PRO A 135 -1.33 2.07 11.33
CA PRO A 135 -0.21 2.62 12.08
C PRO A 135 -0.08 4.14 11.88
N GLY A 136 0.55 4.83 12.83
CA GLY A 136 0.77 6.28 12.78
C GLY A 136 1.75 6.75 11.72
N ALA A 137 2.48 5.84 11.08
CA ALA A 137 3.36 6.13 9.95
C ALA A 137 2.63 6.22 8.60
N LEU A 138 1.31 5.99 8.59
CA LEU A 138 0.46 6.07 7.40
C LEU A 138 -0.60 7.16 7.56
N GLU A 139 -0.85 7.88 6.48
CA GLU A 139 -2.02 8.74 6.32
C GLU A 139 -2.97 8.12 5.29
N VAL A 140 -4.25 8.09 5.63
CA VAL A 140 -5.36 7.57 4.85
C VAL A 140 -6.27 8.74 4.47
N SER A 141 -6.73 8.74 3.23
CA SER A 141 -7.64 9.74 2.67
C SER A 141 -8.61 9.07 1.71
N ASN A 142 -9.68 9.78 1.33
CA ASN A 142 -10.69 9.30 0.37
C ASN A 142 -11.29 7.91 0.71
N LEU A 143 -11.44 7.60 2.00
CA LEU A 143 -12.06 6.37 2.46
C LEU A 143 -13.54 6.34 2.02
N LYS A 144 -13.91 5.30 1.29
CA LYS A 144 -15.28 5.05 0.84
C LYS A 144 -15.63 3.58 0.96
N PHE A 145 -16.86 3.32 1.40
CA PHE A 145 -17.46 2.00 1.44
C PHE A 145 -18.61 1.91 0.45
N TYR A 146 -18.59 0.88 -0.39
CA TYR A 146 -19.68 0.50 -1.28
C TYR A 146 -20.21 -0.85 -0.83
N LEU A 147 -21.53 -0.98 -0.77
CA LEU A 147 -22.20 -2.17 -0.26
C LEU A 147 -23.05 -2.77 -1.36
N ASP A 148 -23.13 -4.09 -1.38
CA ASP A 148 -24.24 -4.83 -1.99
C ASP A 148 -24.78 -5.75 -0.88
N ASP A 149 -26.00 -5.46 -0.41
CA ASP A 149 -26.67 -6.15 0.69
C ASP A 149 -28.19 -6.04 0.47
N ASP A 150 -28.92 -7.13 0.67
CA ASP A 150 -30.39 -7.19 0.58
C ASP A 150 -31.03 -7.44 1.96
N LEU A 151 -32.36 -7.33 2.06
CA LEU A 151 -33.06 -7.51 3.34
C LEU A 151 -33.13 -8.99 3.71
N ILE A 152 -32.55 -9.34 4.86
CA ILE A 152 -32.58 -10.67 5.48
C ILE A 152 -34.03 -10.99 5.89
N GLY A 153 -34.55 -12.15 5.52
CA GLY A 153 -35.97 -12.49 5.71
C GLY A 153 -36.90 -12.23 4.52
N ALA A 154 -36.40 -11.67 3.41
CA ALA A 154 -37.09 -11.67 2.12
C ALA A 154 -36.34 -12.58 1.13
N PHE A 155 -36.25 -13.89 1.41
CA PHE A 155 -35.42 -14.84 0.64
C PHE A 155 -34.05 -14.25 0.30
N HIS A 156 -33.09 -14.30 1.23
CA HIS A 156 -31.75 -13.77 1.02
C HIS A 156 -31.17 -14.33 -0.29
N SER A 157 -31.10 -13.48 -1.31
CA SER A 157 -30.90 -13.94 -2.70
C SER A 157 -29.46 -13.76 -3.15
N LYS A 158 -28.68 -12.99 -2.39
CA LYS A 158 -27.30 -12.61 -2.70
C LYS A 158 -26.47 -12.59 -1.42
N GLN A 159 -25.23 -13.02 -1.54
CA GLN A 159 -24.26 -12.90 -0.47
C GLN A 159 -23.86 -11.42 -0.27
N PRO A 160 -24.03 -10.84 0.93
CA PRO A 160 -23.66 -9.45 1.18
C PRO A 160 -22.14 -9.25 1.08
N TYR A 161 -21.72 -8.18 0.42
CA TYR A 161 -20.31 -7.80 0.34
C TYR A 161 -20.07 -6.30 0.43
N VAL A 162 -18.87 -5.95 0.89
CA VAL A 162 -18.41 -4.58 1.03
C VAL A 162 -17.15 -4.38 0.21
N THR A 163 -17.16 -3.34 -0.63
CA THR A 163 -15.96 -2.83 -1.29
C THR A 163 -15.48 -1.58 -0.55
N MET A 164 -14.30 -1.67 0.06
CA MET A 164 -13.61 -0.54 0.67
C MET A 164 -12.58 0.01 -0.29
N VAL A 165 -12.58 1.33 -0.49
CA VAL A 165 -11.59 2.07 -1.29
C VAL A 165 -10.98 3.15 -0.42
N MET A 166 -9.67 3.34 -0.51
CA MET A 166 -8.96 4.41 0.19
C MET A 166 -7.65 4.76 -0.52
N ASP A 167 -7.18 5.98 -0.31
CA ASP A 167 -5.86 6.42 -0.72
C ASP A 167 -4.94 6.46 0.50
N VAL A 168 -3.79 5.83 0.42
CA VAL A 168 -2.81 5.71 1.50
C VAL A 168 -1.49 6.33 1.08
N LYS A 169 -0.87 7.07 1.99
CA LYS A 169 0.48 7.61 1.83
C LYS A 169 1.32 7.35 3.08
N ALA A 170 2.60 7.09 2.90
CA ALA A 170 3.55 7.03 4.01
C ALA A 170 3.91 8.45 4.49
N ILE A 171 4.02 8.63 5.81
CA ILE A 171 4.52 9.87 6.41
C ILE A 171 6.05 9.87 6.32
N GLY A 172 6.63 10.90 5.69
CA GLY A 172 8.09 11.00 5.52
C GLY A 172 8.51 12.17 4.63
N LEU A 173 9.80 12.24 4.29
CA LEU A 173 10.35 13.24 3.36
C LEU A 173 9.66 13.14 1.99
N ALA A 174 9.37 14.28 1.36
CA ALA A 174 8.66 14.36 0.07
C ALA A 174 9.30 13.50 -1.06
N ILE A 175 10.62 13.25 -0.99
CA ILE A 175 11.33 12.36 -1.93
C ILE A 175 10.86 10.89 -1.84
N ASN A 176 10.26 10.49 -0.72
CA ASN A 176 9.76 9.14 -0.47
C ASN A 176 8.21 9.08 -0.43
N GLU A 177 7.51 10.16 -0.79
CA GLU A 177 6.05 10.21 -0.74
C GLU A 177 5.46 9.32 -1.85
N GLN A 178 5.08 8.10 -1.48
CA GLN A 178 4.36 7.18 -2.34
C GLN A 178 2.87 7.19 -1.97
N LYS A 179 2.04 7.59 -2.93
CA LYS A 179 0.57 7.54 -2.82
C LYS A 179 0.08 6.27 -3.51
N MET A 180 -0.68 5.46 -2.79
CA MET A 180 -1.25 4.22 -3.28
C MET A 180 -2.76 4.23 -3.08
N LYS A 181 -3.52 3.92 -4.14
CA LYS A 181 -4.95 3.63 -4.02
C LYS A 181 -5.11 2.14 -3.71
N ILE A 182 -5.85 1.83 -2.67
CA ILE A 182 -6.11 0.47 -2.22
C ILE A 182 -7.61 0.22 -2.29
N GLN A 183 -7.95 -0.95 -2.81
CA GLN A 183 -9.32 -1.43 -2.88
C GLN A 183 -9.36 -2.89 -2.47
N ILE A 184 -10.30 -3.24 -1.58
CA ILE A 184 -10.60 -4.62 -1.24
C ILE A 184 -12.12 -4.83 -1.30
N THR A 185 -12.54 -6.02 -1.74
CA THR A 185 -13.94 -6.44 -1.70
C THR A 185 -14.04 -7.72 -0.87
N VAL A 186 -14.90 -7.71 0.14
CA VAL A 186 -15.02 -8.80 1.10
C VAL A 186 -16.50 -9.10 1.32
N SER A 187 -16.88 -10.37 1.14
CA SER A 187 -18.21 -10.87 1.46
C SER A 187 -18.30 -11.34 2.92
N SER A 188 -19.49 -11.21 3.50
CA SER A 188 -19.82 -11.90 4.74
C SER A 188 -19.88 -13.42 4.51
N ARG A 189 -19.76 -14.21 5.58
CA ARG A 189 -20.04 -15.66 5.61
C ARG A 189 -21.30 -15.99 6.41
N TYR A 190 -22.13 -14.99 6.69
CA TYR A 190 -23.45 -15.21 7.23
C TYR A 190 -24.33 -15.89 6.17
N TYR A 191 -24.94 -17.01 6.56
CA TYR A 191 -25.92 -17.76 5.80
C TYR A 191 -27.15 -17.94 6.72
N GLU A 192 -28.36 -17.79 6.17
CA GLU A 192 -29.62 -18.11 6.87
C GLU A 192 -29.74 -19.62 7.14
#